data_AF-A0A7C1B8Z3-F1
#
_entry.id   AF-A0A7C1B8Z3-F1
#
_cell.length_a   1.000
_cell.length_b   1.000
_cell.length_c   1.000
_cell.angle_alpha   90.00
_cell.angle_beta   90.00
_cell.angle_gamma   90.00
#
_symmetry.space_group_name_H-M   'P 1'
#
loop_
_entity.id
_entity.type
_entity.pdbx_description
1 polymer ?
#
loop_
_entity_poly.entity_id
_entity_poly.type
_entity_poly.pdbx_seq_one_letter_code
_entity_poly.pdbx_strand_id
1 'polypeptide(L)'
;EHSVTEIHCIGTSALRCAENRKQVIDEIEKKTGIGVEDIDEEEEARLSFISATHSLNIEGRCIVLDVGSYSSQLSWGAGTEIEGTLSLPIGCLILRETFTDEEAGYDTYAIESAIKGGIEDSGMKERADTLVLVGGSAVAGASLLLGLSEYNRRIIHGISVGLDEMEDMAVSLALMSEDAIRQRMAFEPERADIIVPGLIVITRFMRVLDYNIARVSWWGLTYGMLVEIL
;
A
#
# COMPACT_ATOMS: atom_id res chain seq x y z
N GLU A 1 2.34 16.76 25.30
CA GLU A 1 1.42 17.59 24.50
C GLU A 1 0.02 17.00 24.40
N HIS A 2 -0.15 15.67 24.21
CA HIS A 2 -1.47 15.05 24.03
C HIS A 2 -1.95 14.13 25.18
N SER A 3 -1.21 14.01 26.29
CA SER A 3 -1.55 13.17 27.45
C SER A 3 -1.91 11.71 27.11
N VAL A 4 -1.20 11.14 26.12
CA VAL A 4 -1.36 9.75 25.69
C VAL A 4 -0.88 8.80 26.79
N THR A 5 -1.69 7.78 27.11
CA THR A 5 -1.40 6.79 28.16
C THR A 5 -0.80 5.49 27.62
N GLU A 6 -1.02 5.17 26.35
CA GLU A 6 -0.52 3.96 25.69
C GLU A 6 0.05 4.28 24.31
N ILE A 7 1.21 3.71 24.01
CA ILE A 7 1.91 3.89 22.73
C ILE A 7 2.25 2.49 22.20
N HIS A 8 1.77 2.20 21.00
CA HIS A 8 2.18 1.03 20.25
C HIS A 8 3.01 1.48 19.05
N CYS A 9 4.17 0.86 18.87
CA CYS A 9 5.08 1.16 17.76
C CYS A 9 5.46 -0.15 17.09
N ILE A 10 5.23 -0.22 15.78
CA ILE A 10 5.52 -1.40 14.98
C ILE A 10 6.49 -1.09 13.85
N GLY A 11 7.32 -2.07 13.50
CA GLY A 11 8.14 -2.08 12.30
C GLY A 11 7.64 -3.13 11.32
N THR A 12 7.80 -2.83 10.03
CA THR A 12 7.34 -3.70 8.94
C THR A 12 8.48 -4.09 8.01
N SER A 13 8.21 -4.23 6.71
CA SER A 13 9.13 -4.79 5.70
C SER A 13 10.56 -4.23 5.77
N ALA A 14 10.73 -2.91 5.91
CA ALA A 14 12.05 -2.28 5.96
C ALA A 14 12.87 -2.71 7.19
N LEU A 15 12.20 -2.85 8.34
CA LEU A 15 12.85 -3.33 9.57
C LEU A 15 13.14 -4.83 9.47
N ARG A 16 12.19 -5.63 8.95
CA ARG A 16 12.37 -7.08 8.75
C ARG A 16 13.57 -7.40 7.85
N CYS A 17 13.74 -6.63 6.76
CA CYS A 17 14.82 -6.80 5.79
C CYS A 17 16.19 -6.28 6.28
N ALA A 18 16.24 -5.48 7.35
CA ALA A 18 17.49 -4.88 7.81
C ALA A 18 18.34 -5.89 8.60
N GLU A 19 19.57 -6.16 8.14
CA GLU A 19 20.52 -7.05 8.85
C GLU A 19 20.81 -6.57 10.29
N ASN A 20 20.77 -5.25 10.51
CA ASN A 20 20.99 -4.61 11.80
C ASN A 20 19.70 -4.28 12.56
N ARG A 21 18.54 -4.89 12.22
CA ARG A 21 17.23 -4.56 12.82
C ARG A 21 17.23 -4.49 14.34
N LYS A 22 17.90 -5.43 15.01
CA LYS A 22 17.98 -5.45 16.48
C LYS A 22 18.67 -4.19 17.02
N GLN A 23 19.76 -3.76 16.39
CA GLN A 23 20.47 -2.54 16.81
C GLN A 23 19.60 -1.30 16.62
N VAL A 24 18.80 -1.26 15.55
CA VAL A 24 17.85 -0.17 15.30
C VAL A 24 16.76 -0.14 16.39
N ILE A 25 16.15 -1.29 16.70
CA ILE A 25 15.12 -1.42 17.75
C ILE A 25 15.70 -1.01 19.11
N ASP A 26 16.86 -1.57 19.49
CA ASP A 26 17.52 -1.30 20.77
C ASP A 26 17.86 0.21 20.92
N GLU A 27 18.31 0.87 19.84
CA GLU A 27 18.62 2.30 19.86
C GLU A 27 17.37 3.19 19.89
N ILE A 28 16.25 2.78 19.28
CA ILE A 28 14.97 3.48 19.40
C ILE A 28 14.49 3.41 20.85
N GLU A 29 14.44 2.22 21.45
CA GLU A 29 13.98 2.02 22.82
C GLU A 29 14.85 2.79 23.82
N LYS A 30 16.18 2.71 23.67
CA LYS A 30 17.12 3.44 24.53
C LYS A 30 16.97 4.97 24.46
N LYS A 31 16.62 5.53 23.30
CA LYS A 31 16.49 6.99 23.12
C LYS A 31 15.10 7.52 23.46
N THR A 32 14.07 6.70 23.33
CA THR A 32 12.67 7.15 23.40
C THR A 32 11.87 6.50 24.53
N GLY A 33 12.34 5.38 25.06
CA GLY A 33 11.59 4.51 25.97
C GLY A 33 10.47 3.71 25.28
N ILE A 34 10.38 3.75 23.95
CA ILE A 34 9.33 3.10 23.17
C ILE A 34 9.89 1.80 22.59
N GLY A 35 9.30 0.66 22.98
CA GLY A 35 9.56 -0.63 22.34
C GLY A 35 8.97 -0.66 20.94
N VAL A 36 9.71 -1.24 20.00
CA VAL A 36 9.26 -1.47 18.62
C VAL A 36 8.99 -2.95 18.44
N GLU A 37 7.76 -3.29 18.10
CA GLU A 37 7.37 -4.64 17.73
C GLU A 37 7.58 -4.86 16.23
N ASP A 38 8.39 -5.86 15.88
CA ASP A 38 8.59 -6.28 14.49
C ASP A 38 7.48 -7.24 14.11
N ILE A 39 6.45 -6.75 13.40
CA ILE A 39 5.31 -7.58 12.98
C ILE A 39 5.66 -8.34 11.71
N ASP A 40 5.12 -9.54 11.54
CA ASP A 40 5.30 -10.31 10.33
C ASP A 40 4.39 -9.83 9.19
N GLU A 41 4.54 -10.46 8.03
CA GLU A 41 3.83 -10.09 6.80
C GLU A 41 2.35 -10.46 6.84
N GLU A 42 1.99 -11.51 7.56
CA GLU A 42 0.61 -11.94 7.73
C GLU A 42 -0.13 -10.93 8.60
N GLU A 43 0.49 -10.50 9.70
CA GLU A 43 -0.04 -9.48 10.60
C GLU A 43 -0.19 -8.12 9.91
N GLU A 44 0.78 -7.71 9.10
CA GLU A 44 0.69 -6.49 8.30
C GLU A 44 -0.52 -6.52 7.34
N ALA A 45 -0.70 -7.63 6.62
CA ALA A 45 -1.85 -7.83 5.73
C ALA A 45 -3.19 -7.86 6.49
N ARG A 46 -3.20 -8.46 7.68
CA ARG A 46 -4.37 -8.60 8.55
C ARG A 46 -4.84 -7.25 9.10
N LEU A 47 -3.91 -6.44 9.61
CA LEU A 47 -4.19 -5.10 10.14
C LEU A 47 -4.72 -4.17 9.04
N SER A 48 -4.13 -4.19 7.85
CA SER A 48 -4.64 -3.41 6.70
C SER A 48 -6.04 -3.89 6.27
N PHE A 49 -6.33 -5.20 6.33
CA PHE A 49 -7.67 -5.71 6.04
C PHE A 49 -8.74 -5.18 6.99
N ILE A 50 -8.52 -5.35 8.29
CA ILE A 50 -9.47 -4.93 9.34
C ILE A 50 -9.68 -3.42 9.27
N SER A 51 -8.60 -2.66 9.11
CA SER A 51 -8.64 -1.21 8.95
C SER A 51 -9.50 -0.75 7.77
N ALA A 52 -9.25 -1.33 6.59
CA ALA A 52 -9.95 -0.97 5.36
C ALA A 52 -11.43 -1.39 5.38
N THR A 53 -11.73 -2.62 5.81
CA THR A 53 -13.10 -3.14 5.86
C THR A 53 -13.96 -2.41 6.89
N HIS A 54 -13.41 -2.14 8.08
CA HIS A 54 -14.09 -1.39 9.12
C HIS A 54 -14.39 0.05 8.69
N SER A 55 -13.39 0.76 8.16
CA SER A 55 -13.53 2.18 7.81
C SER A 55 -14.47 2.44 6.63
N LEU A 56 -14.48 1.54 5.64
CA LEU A 56 -15.29 1.69 4.43
C LEU A 56 -16.66 1.01 4.52
N ASN A 57 -16.97 0.35 5.64
CA ASN A 57 -18.18 -0.47 5.84
C ASN A 57 -18.40 -1.42 4.65
N ILE A 58 -17.37 -2.19 4.29
CA ILE A 58 -17.45 -3.10 3.15
C ILE A 58 -18.42 -4.25 3.48
N GLU A 59 -19.44 -4.40 2.64
CA GLU A 59 -20.34 -5.54 2.66
C GLU A 59 -19.85 -6.59 1.63
N GLY A 60 -20.02 -7.87 1.94
CA GLY A 60 -19.62 -8.96 1.04
C GLY A 60 -18.13 -9.27 1.05
N ARG A 61 -17.65 -9.89 -0.03
CA ARG A 61 -16.24 -10.29 -0.15
C ARG A 61 -15.40 -9.12 -0.66
N CYS A 62 -14.20 -8.93 -0.11
CA CYS A 62 -13.23 -7.99 -0.64
C CYS A 62 -11.80 -8.52 -0.65
N ILE A 63 -10.99 -7.90 -1.51
CA ILE A 63 -9.54 -7.99 -1.50
C ILE A 63 -9.01 -6.63 -1.07
N VAL A 64 -8.07 -6.61 -0.13
CA VAL A 64 -7.34 -5.42 0.28
C VAL A 64 -5.91 -5.57 -0.23
N LEU A 65 -5.44 -4.56 -0.95
CA LEU A 65 -4.07 -4.46 -1.45
C LEU A 65 -3.38 -3.26 -0.78
N ASP A 66 -2.31 -3.54 -0.03
CA ASP A 66 -1.44 -2.51 0.55
C ASP A 66 -0.09 -2.55 -0.16
N VAL A 67 0.25 -1.48 -0.88
CA VAL A 67 1.52 -1.36 -1.62
C VAL A 67 2.49 -0.53 -0.79
N GLY A 68 3.45 -1.23 -0.19
CA GLY A 68 4.55 -0.65 0.56
C GLY A 68 5.79 -0.38 -0.31
N SER A 69 6.87 -0.01 0.37
CA SER A 69 8.15 0.28 -0.29
C SER A 69 8.88 -0.98 -0.74
N TYR A 70 8.86 -2.04 0.06
CA TYR A 70 9.61 -3.28 -0.21
C TYR A 70 8.74 -4.48 -0.56
N SER A 71 7.47 -4.45 -0.18
CA SER A 71 6.52 -5.53 -0.44
C SER A 71 5.13 -4.97 -0.69
N SER A 72 4.26 -5.84 -1.21
CA SER A 72 2.82 -5.60 -1.29
C SER A 72 2.08 -6.73 -0.58
N GLN A 73 1.14 -6.37 0.28
CA GLN A 73 0.30 -7.32 0.99
C GLN A 73 -1.07 -7.37 0.34
N LEU A 74 -1.55 -8.59 0.12
CA LEU A 74 -2.94 -8.89 -0.20
C LEU A 74 -3.56 -9.62 0.97
N SER A 75 -4.81 -9.28 1.24
CA SER A 75 -5.67 -10.01 2.17
C SER A 75 -7.07 -10.08 1.59
N TRP A 76 -7.73 -11.22 1.75
CA TRP A 76 -9.08 -11.44 1.23
C TRP A 76 -9.97 -12.13 2.23
N GLY A 77 -11.26 -11.85 2.13
CA GLY A 77 -12.26 -12.41 3.03
C GLY A 77 -13.58 -11.67 2.93
N ALA A 78 -14.43 -11.81 3.96
CA ALA A 78 -15.76 -11.23 4.01
C ALA A 78 -16.05 -10.63 5.40
N GLY A 79 -16.55 -9.39 5.43
CA GLY A 79 -16.77 -8.67 6.68
C GLY A 79 -15.49 -8.55 7.49
N THR A 80 -15.45 -9.14 8.68
CA THR A 80 -14.27 -9.18 9.57
C THR A 80 -13.48 -10.49 9.49
N GLU A 81 -13.93 -11.46 8.71
CA GLU A 81 -13.26 -12.76 8.56
C GLU A 81 -12.25 -12.71 7.41
N ILE A 82 -11.00 -13.05 7.71
CA ILE A 82 -9.92 -13.13 6.74
C ILE A 82 -9.75 -14.59 6.35
N GLU A 83 -9.90 -14.87 5.06
CA GLU A 83 -9.78 -16.22 4.50
C GLU A 83 -8.35 -16.54 4.06
N GLY A 84 -7.54 -15.51 3.80
CA GLY A 84 -6.13 -15.67 3.51
C GLY A 84 -5.41 -14.35 3.30
N THR A 85 -4.09 -14.46 3.33
CA THR A 85 -3.15 -13.36 3.11
C THR A 85 -2.05 -13.82 2.16
N LEU A 86 -1.43 -12.85 1.49
CA LEU A 86 -0.29 -13.05 0.62
C LEU A 86 0.60 -11.83 0.72
N SER A 87 1.90 -12.04 0.87
CA SER A 87 2.89 -10.97 0.79
C SER A 87 3.84 -11.29 -0.35
N LEU A 88 3.99 -10.31 -1.24
CA LEU A 88 4.92 -10.40 -2.37
C LEU A 88 6.04 -9.39 -2.20
N PRO A 89 7.31 -9.74 -2.49
CA PRO A 89 8.44 -8.82 -2.45
C PRO A 89 8.42 -7.88 -3.67
N ILE A 90 7.29 -7.21 -3.87
CA ILE A 90 7.02 -6.28 -4.97
C ILE A 90 6.53 -5.00 -4.31
N GLY A 91 7.44 -4.07 -4.06
CA GLY A 91 7.14 -2.73 -3.57
C GLY A 91 7.70 -1.65 -4.49
N CYS A 92 7.38 -0.38 -4.22
CA CYS A 92 7.80 0.70 -5.12
C CYS A 92 9.33 0.91 -5.18
N LEU A 93 10.08 0.60 -4.12
CA LEU A 93 11.55 0.64 -4.14
C LEU A 93 12.15 -0.59 -4.83
N ILE A 94 11.60 -1.78 -4.59
CA ILE A 94 12.05 -3.01 -5.28
C ILE A 94 11.88 -2.87 -6.80
N LEU A 95 10.76 -2.28 -7.23
CA LEU A 95 10.50 -2.04 -8.64
C LEU A 95 11.54 -1.12 -9.29
N ARG A 96 12.05 -0.11 -8.57
CA ARG A 96 13.13 0.77 -9.07
C ARG A 96 14.46 0.05 -9.27
N GLU A 97 14.70 -1.03 -8.53
CA GLU A 97 15.99 -1.73 -8.54
C GLU A 97 15.98 -3.00 -9.40
N THR A 98 14.84 -3.72 -9.43
CA THR A 98 14.77 -5.10 -9.93
C THR A 98 14.02 -5.24 -11.25
N PHE A 99 12.94 -4.49 -11.45
CA PHE A 99 12.03 -4.66 -12.58
C PHE A 99 12.22 -3.54 -13.61
N THR A 100 13.46 -3.26 -13.99
CA THR A 100 13.81 -2.19 -14.92
C THR A 100 13.96 -2.71 -16.35
N ASP A 101 13.57 -1.89 -17.32
CA ASP A 101 13.74 -2.14 -18.75
C ASP A 101 14.43 -0.92 -19.37
N GLU A 102 15.50 -1.14 -20.14
CA GLU A 102 16.31 -0.05 -20.70
C GLU A 102 15.54 0.82 -21.72
N GLU A 103 14.54 0.26 -22.40
CA GLU A 103 13.75 0.96 -23.43
C GLU A 103 12.40 1.46 -22.89
N ALA A 104 11.74 0.67 -22.04
CA ALA A 104 10.40 0.91 -21.53
C ALA A 104 10.35 1.49 -20.10
N GLY A 105 11.50 1.61 -19.43
CA GLY A 105 11.61 2.06 -18.04
C GLY A 105 11.40 0.93 -17.03
N TYR A 106 10.28 0.23 -17.11
CA TYR A 106 9.95 -0.90 -16.23
C TYR A 106 9.44 -2.13 -16.99
N ASP A 107 9.91 -3.31 -16.60
CA ASP A 107 9.45 -4.59 -17.16
C ASP A 107 8.10 -4.99 -16.55
N THR A 108 7.04 -4.39 -17.09
CA THR A 108 5.65 -4.65 -16.68
C THR A 108 5.25 -6.11 -16.84
N TYR A 109 5.81 -6.84 -17.81
CA TYR A 109 5.52 -8.26 -18.01
C TYR A 109 6.11 -9.11 -16.87
N ALA A 110 7.35 -8.87 -16.48
CA ALA A 110 7.97 -9.56 -15.35
C ALA A 110 7.23 -9.29 -14.03
N ILE A 111 6.77 -8.05 -13.81
CA ILE A 111 5.97 -7.68 -12.63
C ILE A 111 4.64 -8.46 -12.63
N GLU A 112 3.89 -8.42 -13.74
CA GLU A 112 2.62 -9.14 -13.85
C GLU A 112 2.80 -10.66 -13.69
N SER A 113 3.87 -11.21 -14.24
CA SER A 113 4.21 -12.63 -14.08
C SER A 113 4.51 -13.00 -12.64
N ALA A 114 5.26 -12.16 -11.91
CA ALA A 114 5.58 -12.40 -10.50
C ALA A 114 4.32 -12.31 -9.62
N ILE A 115 3.46 -11.32 -9.88
CA ILE A 115 2.16 -11.18 -9.19
C ILE A 115 1.29 -12.41 -9.44
N LYS A 116 1.16 -12.82 -10.70
CA LYS A 116 0.35 -13.97 -11.09
C LYS A 116 0.82 -15.27 -10.43
N GLY A 117 2.13 -15.53 -10.45
CA GLY A 117 2.71 -16.71 -9.81
C GLY A 117 2.44 -16.74 -8.31
N GLY A 118 2.62 -15.60 -7.63
CA GLY A 118 2.33 -15.49 -6.20
C GLY A 118 0.85 -15.71 -5.84
N ILE A 119 -0.06 -15.20 -6.66
CA ILE A 119 -1.51 -15.43 -6.48
C ILE A 119 -1.85 -16.91 -6.69
N GLU A 120 -1.32 -17.55 -7.74
CA GLU A 120 -1.52 -18.98 -8.01
C GLU A 120 -1.02 -19.85 -6.85
N ASP A 121 0.17 -19.55 -6.31
CA ASP A 121 0.78 -20.28 -5.19
C ASP A 121 0.03 -20.09 -3.87
N SER A 122 -0.55 -18.91 -3.64
CA SER A 122 -1.36 -18.63 -2.43
C SER A 122 -2.66 -19.43 -2.38
N GLY A 123 -3.10 -19.96 -3.53
CA GLY A 123 -4.38 -20.66 -3.63
C GLY A 123 -5.59 -19.74 -3.51
N MET A 124 -5.45 -18.43 -3.74
CA MET A 124 -6.59 -17.51 -3.84
C MET A 124 -7.45 -17.90 -5.05
N LYS A 125 -8.63 -18.48 -4.80
CA LYS A 125 -9.49 -19.08 -5.86
C LYS A 125 -10.58 -18.16 -6.38
N GLU A 126 -11.00 -17.18 -5.60
CA GLU A 126 -12.22 -16.41 -5.87
C GLU A 126 -11.92 -14.92 -6.00
N ARG A 127 -12.48 -14.34 -7.06
CA ARG A 127 -12.61 -12.89 -7.19
C ARG A 127 -13.59 -12.41 -6.13
N ALA A 128 -13.29 -11.27 -5.54
CA ALA A 128 -14.16 -10.60 -4.59
C ALA A 128 -14.99 -9.51 -5.28
N ASP A 129 -16.01 -9.00 -4.60
CA ASP A 129 -16.87 -7.96 -5.14
C ASP A 129 -16.15 -6.61 -5.21
N THR A 130 -15.26 -6.38 -4.24
CA THR A 130 -14.56 -5.11 -4.06
C THR A 130 -13.05 -5.31 -3.94
N LEU A 131 -12.28 -4.51 -4.68
CA LEU A 131 -10.85 -4.29 -4.40
C LEU A 131 -10.70 -2.98 -3.62
N VAL A 132 -9.94 -3.00 -2.53
CA VAL A 132 -9.57 -1.82 -1.77
C VAL A 132 -8.06 -1.61 -1.83
N LEU A 133 -7.65 -0.41 -2.19
CA LEU A 133 -6.26 0.03 -2.19
C LEU A 133 -5.95 0.78 -0.90
N VAL A 134 -4.88 0.37 -0.24
CA VAL A 134 -4.35 0.93 0.99
C VAL A 134 -2.92 1.42 0.74
N GLY A 135 -2.45 2.31 1.60
CA GLY A 135 -1.06 2.77 1.60
C GLY A 135 -0.85 4.11 0.91
N GLY A 136 0.34 4.67 1.12
CA GLY A 136 0.66 6.05 0.72
C GLY A 136 0.54 6.28 -0.78
N SER A 137 0.95 5.32 -1.62
CA SER A 137 0.86 5.43 -3.08
C SER A 137 -0.59 5.47 -3.58
N ALA A 138 -1.49 4.68 -2.97
CA ALA A 138 -2.91 4.70 -3.30
C ALA A 138 -3.56 6.04 -2.92
N VAL A 139 -3.27 6.55 -1.72
CA VAL A 139 -3.77 7.85 -1.24
C VAL A 139 -3.22 9.02 -2.07
N ALA A 140 -1.92 9.00 -2.39
CA ALA A 140 -1.30 10.00 -3.23
C ALA A 140 -1.85 10.00 -4.66
N GLY A 141 -2.01 8.82 -5.26
CA GLY A 141 -2.63 8.64 -6.58
C GLY A 141 -4.07 9.17 -6.62
N ALA A 142 -4.88 8.81 -5.63
CA ALA A 142 -6.23 9.36 -5.45
C ALA A 142 -6.25 10.88 -5.33
N SER A 143 -5.35 11.45 -4.52
CA SER A 143 -5.22 12.90 -4.34
C SER A 143 -4.87 13.61 -5.66
N LEU A 144 -3.96 13.03 -6.45
CA LEU A 144 -3.57 13.54 -7.77
C LEU A 144 -4.71 13.41 -8.80
N LEU A 145 -5.46 12.31 -8.80
CA LEU A 145 -6.61 12.10 -9.70
C LEU A 145 -7.68 13.16 -9.46
N LEU A 146 -7.94 13.45 -8.19
CA LEU A 146 -8.88 14.48 -7.76
C LEU A 146 -8.39 15.91 -8.00
N GLY A 147 -7.11 16.10 -8.36
CA GLY A 147 -6.50 17.41 -8.58
C GLY A 147 -6.53 18.29 -7.32
N LEU A 148 -6.39 17.69 -6.14
CA LEU A 148 -6.46 18.43 -4.88
C LEU A 148 -5.28 19.39 -4.76
N SER A 149 -5.55 20.66 -4.44
CA SER A 149 -4.53 21.65 -4.10
C SER A 149 -4.06 21.56 -2.65
N GLU A 150 -4.92 21.02 -1.78
CA GLU A 150 -4.65 20.82 -0.35
C GLU A 150 -5.11 19.43 0.08
N TYR A 151 -4.35 18.81 0.99
CA TYR A 151 -4.66 17.48 1.46
C TYR A 151 -5.95 17.47 2.29
N ASN A 152 -6.89 16.60 1.90
CA ASN A 152 -8.12 16.38 2.64
C ASN A 152 -8.49 14.89 2.66
N ARG A 153 -8.19 14.23 3.78
CA ARG A 153 -8.51 12.80 3.97
C ARG A 153 -9.98 12.45 3.81
N ARG A 154 -10.91 13.37 4.11
CA ARG A 154 -12.36 13.10 3.98
C ARG A 154 -12.81 13.02 2.54
N ILE A 155 -12.09 13.69 1.64
CA ILE A 155 -12.35 13.63 0.20
C ILE A 155 -11.70 12.37 -0.37
N ILE A 156 -10.49 12.00 0.07
CA ILE A 156 -9.76 10.84 -0.46
C ILE A 156 -10.33 9.50 0.03
N HIS A 157 -10.72 9.42 1.31
CA HIS A 157 -11.18 8.17 1.90
C HIS A 157 -12.51 7.72 1.28
N GLY A 158 -12.51 6.51 0.73
CA GLY A 158 -13.68 5.83 0.21
C GLY A 158 -14.03 6.13 -1.25
N ILE A 159 -13.24 6.96 -1.94
CA ILE A 159 -13.42 7.19 -3.37
C ILE A 159 -13.14 5.92 -4.16
N SER A 160 -13.66 5.88 -5.38
CA SER A 160 -13.29 4.89 -6.38
C SER A 160 -12.31 5.50 -7.38
N VAL A 161 -11.34 4.69 -7.82
CA VAL A 161 -10.35 5.05 -8.83
C VAL A 161 -10.38 4.01 -9.95
N GLY A 162 -10.28 4.47 -11.20
CA GLY A 162 -10.22 3.60 -12.37
C GLY A 162 -8.80 3.14 -12.69
N LEU A 163 -8.67 1.91 -13.21
CA LEU A 163 -7.42 1.35 -13.70
C LEU A 163 -6.78 2.27 -14.75
N ASP A 164 -7.51 2.55 -15.83
CA ASP A 164 -7.01 3.35 -16.95
C ASP A 164 -6.60 4.76 -16.51
N GLU A 165 -7.35 5.38 -15.59
CA GLU A 165 -7.04 6.71 -15.06
C GLU A 165 -5.73 6.71 -14.25
N MET A 166 -5.48 5.67 -13.46
CA MET A 166 -4.24 5.52 -12.71
C MET A 166 -3.04 5.20 -13.62
N GLU A 167 -3.26 4.44 -14.69
CA GLU A 167 -2.23 4.16 -15.71
C GLU A 167 -1.84 5.41 -16.49
N ASP A 168 -2.83 6.15 -17.01
CA ASP A 168 -2.61 7.41 -17.72
C ASP A 168 -1.89 8.42 -16.83
N MET A 169 -2.23 8.47 -15.54
CA MET A 169 -1.51 9.28 -14.58
C MET A 169 -0.05 8.82 -14.43
N ALA A 170 0.19 7.53 -14.24
CA ALA A 170 1.55 7.01 -14.08
C ALA A 170 2.43 7.37 -15.29
N VAL A 171 1.89 7.22 -16.51
CA VAL A 171 2.56 7.63 -17.76
C VAL A 171 2.80 9.14 -17.78
N SER A 172 1.81 9.96 -17.43
CA SER A 172 1.96 11.41 -17.41
C SER A 172 3.02 11.87 -16.40
N LEU A 173 3.07 11.27 -15.21
CA LEU A 173 4.04 11.61 -14.17
C LEU A 173 5.45 11.14 -14.52
N ALA A 174 5.60 9.99 -15.19
CA ALA A 174 6.89 9.47 -15.63
C ALA A 174 7.63 10.42 -16.61
N LEU A 175 6.91 11.31 -17.29
CA LEU A 175 7.46 12.32 -18.19
C LEU A 175 7.87 13.63 -17.48
N MET A 176 7.66 13.72 -16.16
CA MET A 176 7.94 14.92 -15.36
C MET A 176 9.23 14.77 -14.56
N SER A 177 9.85 15.89 -14.20
CA SER A 177 10.88 15.88 -13.18
C SER A 177 10.27 15.64 -11.80
N GLU A 178 11.06 15.08 -10.88
CA GLU A 178 10.64 14.85 -9.50
C GLU A 178 10.12 16.13 -8.82
N ASP A 179 10.77 17.28 -9.04
CA ASP A 179 10.30 18.57 -8.52
C ASP A 179 8.94 18.99 -9.08
N ALA A 180 8.67 18.71 -10.36
CA ALA A 180 7.38 19.01 -10.96
C ALA A 180 6.28 18.08 -10.40
N ILE A 181 6.59 16.80 -10.17
CA ILE A 181 5.68 15.86 -9.50
C ILE A 181 5.38 16.36 -8.08
N ARG A 182 6.43 16.69 -7.32
CA ARG A 182 6.33 17.19 -5.94
C ARG A 182 5.40 18.39 -5.82
N GLN A 183 5.48 19.34 -6.75
CA GLN A 183 4.63 20.53 -6.77
C GLN A 183 3.15 20.24 -7.05
N ARG A 184 2.83 19.07 -7.64
CA ARG A 184 1.45 18.64 -7.90
C ARG A 184 0.85 17.82 -6.76
N MET A 185 1.66 17.33 -5.83
CA MET A 185 1.23 16.44 -4.76
C MET A 185 0.75 17.24 -3.54
N ALA A 186 -0.54 17.11 -3.22
CA ALA A 186 -1.06 17.63 -1.96
C ALA A 186 -0.79 16.72 -0.75
N PHE A 187 -0.59 15.41 -0.98
CA PHE A 187 -0.37 14.41 0.07
C PHE A 187 1.05 13.84 -0.04
N GLU A 188 1.83 13.93 1.06
CA GLU A 188 3.20 13.43 1.20
C GLU A 188 4.08 13.72 -0.04
N PRO A 189 4.31 15.00 -0.40
CA PRO A 189 5.11 15.41 -1.56
C PRO A 189 6.57 14.89 -1.52
N GLU A 190 7.05 14.47 -0.36
CA GLU A 190 8.33 13.78 -0.18
C GLU A 190 8.40 12.45 -0.94
N ARG A 191 7.25 11.84 -1.28
CA ARG A 191 7.15 10.59 -2.06
C ARG A 191 7.22 10.79 -3.58
N ALA A 192 7.52 11.98 -4.07
CA ALA A 192 7.55 12.29 -5.50
C ALA A 192 8.47 11.36 -6.31
N ASP A 193 9.53 10.83 -5.69
CA ASP A 193 10.48 9.92 -6.32
C ASP A 193 9.99 8.45 -6.39
N ILE A 194 8.98 8.09 -5.61
CA ILE A 194 8.42 6.72 -5.53
C ILE A 194 6.96 6.61 -5.96
N ILE A 195 6.29 7.72 -6.30
CA ILE A 195 4.88 7.68 -6.68
C ILE A 195 4.66 6.95 -8.01
N VAL A 196 5.47 7.22 -9.03
CA VAL A 196 5.39 6.54 -10.34
C VAL A 196 5.51 5.03 -10.20
N PRO A 197 6.58 4.47 -9.58
CA PRO A 197 6.67 3.02 -9.39
C PRO A 197 5.54 2.47 -8.51
N GLY A 198 5.07 3.23 -7.51
CA GLY A 198 3.93 2.84 -6.69
C GLY A 198 2.63 2.67 -7.50
N LEU A 199 2.32 3.61 -8.40
CA LEU A 199 1.16 3.52 -9.29
C LEU A 199 1.29 2.37 -10.29
N ILE A 200 2.50 2.09 -10.78
CA ILE A 200 2.75 0.94 -11.66
C ILE A 200 2.43 -0.37 -10.92
N VAL A 201 2.94 -0.57 -9.70
CA VAL A 201 2.64 -1.77 -8.90
C VAL A 201 1.12 -1.92 -8.71
N ILE A 202 0.44 -0.85 -8.27
CA ILE A 202 -1.02 -0.86 -8.04
C ILE A 202 -1.77 -1.27 -9.32
N THR A 203 -1.46 -0.63 -10.46
CA THR A 203 -2.16 -0.91 -11.72
C THR A 203 -1.86 -2.32 -12.26
N ARG A 204 -0.64 -2.84 -12.02
CA ARG A 204 -0.31 -4.25 -12.37
C ARG A 204 -1.13 -5.23 -11.53
N PHE A 205 -1.26 -5.01 -10.23
CA PHE A 205 -2.14 -5.84 -9.39
C PHE A 205 -3.59 -5.75 -9.85
N MET A 206 -4.09 -4.55 -10.13
CA MET A 206 -5.45 -4.36 -10.65
C MET A 206 -5.68 -5.14 -11.95
N ARG A 207 -4.71 -5.13 -12.88
CA ARG A 207 -4.77 -5.93 -14.12
C ARG A 207 -4.78 -7.43 -13.85
N VAL A 208 -3.84 -7.93 -13.04
CA VAL A 208 -3.72 -9.39 -12.78
C VAL A 208 -4.96 -9.91 -12.03
N LEU A 209 -5.51 -9.11 -11.12
CA LEU A 209 -6.74 -9.43 -10.39
C LEU A 209 -8.02 -9.17 -11.19
N ASP A 210 -7.92 -8.60 -12.40
CA ASP A 210 -9.03 -8.24 -13.30
C ASP A 210 -10.02 -7.20 -12.73
N TYR A 211 -9.53 -6.17 -12.02
CA TYR A 211 -10.35 -5.06 -11.52
C TYR A 211 -10.09 -3.76 -12.29
N ASN A 212 -11.14 -3.23 -12.94
CA ASN A 212 -11.09 -1.91 -13.59
C ASN A 212 -11.35 -0.75 -12.62
N ILE A 213 -11.91 -1.03 -11.44
CA ILE A 213 -12.23 -0.03 -10.41
C ILE A 213 -11.81 -0.58 -9.06
N ALA A 214 -11.20 0.26 -8.22
CA ALA A 214 -10.91 -0.05 -6.82
C ALA A 214 -11.31 1.11 -5.91
N ARG A 215 -11.61 0.82 -4.64
CA ARG A 215 -11.84 1.85 -3.61
C ARG A 215 -10.54 2.20 -2.91
N VAL A 216 -10.36 3.45 -2.49
CA VAL A 216 -9.16 3.87 -1.75
C VAL A 216 -9.48 4.05 -0.27
N SER A 217 -8.74 3.37 0.60
CA SER A 217 -8.78 3.62 2.03
C SER A 217 -7.60 4.45 2.47
N TRP A 218 -7.88 5.64 3.00
CA TRP A 218 -6.90 6.41 3.76
C TRP A 218 -6.49 5.73 5.09
N TRP A 219 -7.36 4.89 5.65
CA TRP A 219 -7.04 4.10 6.83
C TRP A 219 -6.13 2.94 6.40
N GLY A 220 -4.92 2.91 6.93
CA GLY A 220 -3.96 1.84 6.74
C GLY A 220 -3.68 1.05 8.01
N LEU A 221 -2.57 0.34 8.02
CA LEU A 221 -2.12 -0.53 9.12
C LEU A 221 -2.13 0.12 10.51
N THR A 222 -1.79 1.42 10.64
CA THR A 222 -1.84 2.13 11.94
C THR A 222 -3.24 2.24 12.53
N TYR A 223 -4.27 2.36 11.68
CA TYR A 223 -5.67 2.35 12.12
C TYR A 223 -6.16 0.93 12.39
N GLY A 224 -5.57 -0.09 11.74
CA GLY A 224 -5.82 -1.49 12.06
C GLY A 224 -5.49 -1.77 13.51
N MET A 225 -4.29 -1.36 13.96
CA MET A 225 -3.90 -1.49 15.37
C MET A 225 -4.86 -0.78 16.31
N LEU A 226 -5.32 0.42 15.95
CA LEU A 226 -6.26 1.16 16.77
C LEU A 226 -7.62 0.43 16.88
N VAL A 227 -8.10 -0.18 15.80
CA VAL A 227 -9.34 -0.97 15.80
C VAL A 227 -9.23 -2.21 16.68
N GLU A 228 -8.04 -2.80 16.83
CA GLU A 228 -7.85 -3.95 17.71
C GLU A 228 -7.79 -3.61 19.19
N ILE A 229 -7.28 -2.42 19.52
CA ILE A 229 -7.10 -1.96 20.89
C ILE A 229 -8.43 -1.44 21.47
N LEU A 230 -9.35 -0.95 20.62
CA LEU A 230 -10.64 -0.35 21.01
C LEU A 230 -11.78 -1.37 21.11
#